data_AF-A0A8T5IJN2-F1
#
_entry.id   AF-A0A8T5IJN2-F1
#
_cell.length_a   1.000
_cell.length_b   1.000
_cell.length_c   1.000
_cell.angle_alpha   90.00
_cell.angle_beta   90.00
_cell.angle_gamma   90.00
#
_symmetry.space_group_name_H-M   'P 1'
#
loop_
_entity.id
_entity.type
_entity.pdbx_description
1 polymer ?
#
loop_
_entity_poly.entity_id
_entity_poly.type
_entity_poly.pdbx_seq_one_letter_code
_entity_poly.pdbx_strand_id
1 'polypeptide(L)' 'MTEDNCIFPKCPKCDKGYLLPFSYKEDVFEKWKCSECGHTIMKRE' A
#
# COMPACT_ATOMS: atom_id res chain seq x y z
N MET A 1 -6.23 -23.07 5.66
CA MET A 1 -5.96 -22.63 4.28
C MET A 1 -5.81 -21.12 4.37
N THR A 2 -4.58 -20.61 4.27
CA THR A 2 -4.29 -19.17 4.40
C THR A 2 -4.91 -18.44 3.22
N GLU A 3 -6.09 -17.84 3.45
CA GLU A 3 -6.71 -16.88 2.57
C GLU A 3 -5.74 -15.72 2.33
N ASP A 4 -5.02 -15.78 1.21
CA ASP A 4 -4.36 -14.60 0.64
C ASP A 4 -5.44 -13.73 -0.02
N ASN A 5 -6.36 -13.21 0.80
CA ASN A 5 -7.30 -12.14 0.45
C ASN A 5 -6.56 -10.80 0.53
N CYS A 6 -5.40 -10.70 -0.15
CA CYS A 6 -4.66 -9.46 -0.22
C CYS A 6 -5.42 -8.48 -1.13
N ILE A 7 -6.35 -7.72 -0.54
CA ILE A 7 -7.05 -6.58 -1.17
C ILE A 7 -6.11 -5.41 -1.53
N PHE A 8 -4.82 -5.55 -1.20
CA PHE A 8 -3.79 -4.54 -1.37
C PHE A 8 -3.10 -4.69 -2.73
N PRO A 9 -3.01 -3.63 -3.55
CA PRO A 9 -2.36 -3.69 -4.84
C PRO A 9 -0.86 -3.93 -4.66
N LYS A 10 -0.25 -4.65 -5.61
CA LYS A 10 1.20 -4.81 -5.67
C LYS A 10 1.88 -3.47 -5.89
N CYS A 11 3.08 -3.33 -5.34
CA CYS A 11 3.88 -2.13 -5.49
C CYS A 11 4.42 -2.02 -6.91
N PRO A 12 4.09 -0.95 -7.67
CA PRO A 12 4.57 -0.77 -9.04
C PRO A 12 6.09 -0.57 -9.14
N LYS A 13 6.75 -0.21 -8.03
CA LYS A 13 8.20 0.05 -8.03
C LYS A 13 9.04 -1.20 -7.82
N CYS A 14 8.56 -2.15 -7.03
CA CYS A 14 9.35 -3.32 -6.64
C CYS A 14 8.69 -4.67 -6.96
N ASP A 15 7.40 -4.70 -7.33
CA ASP A 15 6.54 -5.86 -7.66
C ASP A 15 6.49 -7.01 -6.64
N LYS A 16 7.34 -6.95 -5.62
CA LYS A 16 7.49 -7.93 -4.55
C LYS A 16 6.64 -7.61 -3.32
N GLY A 17 6.34 -6.34 -3.11
CA GLY A 17 5.62 -5.87 -1.93
C GLY A 17 4.19 -5.43 -2.23
N TYR A 18 3.39 -5.32 -1.17
CA TYR A 18 2.04 -4.80 -1.22
C TYR A 18 2.00 -3.35 -0.75
N LEU A 19 1.16 -2.55 -1.40
CA LEU A 19 0.84 -1.19 -1.00
C LEU A 19 -0.16 -1.25 0.14
N LEU A 20 0.26 -0.83 1.33
CA LEU A 20 -0.56 -0.81 2.53
C LEU A 20 -0.98 0.63 2.84
N PRO A 21 -2.25 0.93 3.14
CA PRO A 21 -2.66 2.26 3.55
C PRO A 21 -1.90 2.67 4.81
N PHE A 22 -1.25 3.83 4.78
CA PHE A 22 -0.42 4.35 5.87
C PHE A 22 -0.97 5.69 6.34
N SER A 23 -1.47 5.69 7.59
CA SER A 23 -2.10 6.86 8.20
C SER A 23 -1.09 7.56 9.10
N TYR A 24 -0.64 8.77 8.72
CA TYR A 24 0.32 9.53 9.54
C TYR A 24 -0.29 10.71 10.31
N LYS A 25 -1.49 11.17 9.95
CA LYS A 25 -2.35 12.11 10.70
C LYS A 25 -3.52 12.46 9.78
N GLU A 26 -4.72 12.34 10.33
CA GLU A 26 -6.03 12.83 9.83
C GLU A 26 -6.59 12.30 8.49
N ASP A 27 -5.79 11.86 7.51
CA ASP A 27 -6.31 11.36 6.22
C ASP A 27 -5.85 9.93 5.91
N VAL A 28 -6.58 8.95 6.45
CA VAL A 28 -6.25 7.51 6.47
C VAL A 28 -6.30 6.84 5.09
N PHE A 29 -6.94 7.47 4.10
CA PHE A 29 -7.33 6.82 2.84
C PHE A 29 -6.49 7.24 1.61
N GLU A 30 -5.66 8.28 1.73
CA GLU A 30 -4.99 8.86 0.56
C GLU A 30 -3.59 8.28 0.29
N LYS A 31 -2.87 7.85 1.31
CA LYS A 31 -1.45 7.44 1.17
C LYS A 31 -1.27 5.95 1.38
N TRP A 32 -0.71 5.28 0.38
CA TRP A 32 -0.42 3.85 0.42
C TRP A 32 1.08 3.65 0.32
N LYS A 33 1.66 2.91 1.26
CA LYS A 33 3.09 2.65 1.38
C LYS A 33 3.40 1.18 1.17
N CYS A 34 4.39 0.89 0.34
CA CYS A 34 4.88 -0.45 0.11
C CYS A 34 5.61 -0.98 1.35
N SER A 35 5.26 -2.19 1.78
CA SER A 35 5.91 -2.88 2.91
C SER A 35 7.39 -3.22 2.64
N GLU A 36 7.74 -3.50 1.38
CA GLU A 36 9.08 -4.00 1.04
C GLU A 36 10.07 -2.88 0.72
N CYS A 37 9.70 -2.00 -0.21
CA CYS A 37 10.60 -0.97 -0.72
C CYS A 37 10.31 0.44 -0.17
N GLY A 38 9.30 0.59 0.71
CA GLY A 38 8.92 1.87 1.30
C GLY A 38 8.31 2.88 0.31
N HIS A 39 8.09 2.49 -0.95
CA HIS A 39 7.51 3.34 -1.98
C HIS A 39 6.09 3.76 -1.60
N THR A 40 5.81 5.07 -1.62
CA THR A 40 4.50 5.60 -1.24
C THR A 40 3.79 6.16 -2.47
N ILE A 41 2.54 5.76 -2.70
CA ILE A 41 1.65 6.35 -3.70
C ILE A 41 0.58 7.19 -2.98
N MET A 42 0.18 8.30 -3.61
CA MET A 42 -0.99 9.07 -3.19
C MET A 42 -2.11 8.79 -4.19
N LYS A 43 -3.27 8.38 -3.68
CA LYS A 43 -4.50 8.32 -4.46
C LYS A 43 -5.01 9.77 -4.60
N ARG A 44 -4.42 10.51 -5.55
CA ARG A 44 -4.85 11.87 -5.89
C ARG A 44 -6.15 11.75 -6.70
N GLU A 45 -7.22 12.41 -6.24
CA GLU A 45 -8.49 12.56 -6.98
C GLU A 45 -8.28 13.10 -8.41
#